data_AF-A0A951X8Q2-F1
#
_entry.id   AF-A0A951X8Q2-F1
#
_cell.length_a   1.000
_cell.length_b   1.000
_cell.length_c   1.000
_cell.angle_alpha   90.00
_cell.angle_beta   90.00
_cell.angle_gamma   90.00
#
_symmetry.space_group_name_H-M   'P 1'
#
loop_
_entity.id
_entity.type
_entity.pdbx_description
1 polymer ?
#
loop_
_entity_poly.entity_id
_entity_poly.type
_entity_poly.pdbx_seq_one_letter_code
_entity_poly.pdbx_strand_id
1 'polypeptide(L)'
;MKKLWIFIIILTIFGQLRAQTNLVDITTTVTGGNQIAAQLNDINLLADRTLVTIRNVSQMNMDIVVEAKMTGNNLVIKTNRNHITSANYIHLASFATTVLTGVQIRELFDVNNVQFFEGGREVPAEHFFSMADGSGRIPEGNYQLCFEAYLVDFQTGLPRYDQPINNDTRQCTNILARIYDPPVLQSINSVPLMGASSSPIQMTPTPDGSVTFRWQAPSGLPAGTPLRYDILIAEIAPGDTRDPNQVIRSLDIPSAPIAFYREEIRDPARIVTYQIMPVGFSTELQPGYTYAVQVTAVSEDVFSPLPFRNNGRSQVYAFTWGTA
;
A
#
# COMPACT_ATOMS: atom_id res chain seq x y z
N MET A 1 13.69 -34.94 -57.11
CA MET A 1 14.21 -34.04 -56.06
C MET A 1 13.17 -33.05 -55.50
N LYS A 2 12.27 -32.46 -56.30
CA LYS A 2 11.22 -31.53 -55.79
C LYS A 2 10.19 -32.13 -54.82
N LYS A 3 9.89 -33.42 -54.90
CA LYS A 3 8.92 -34.10 -54.00
C LYS A 3 9.45 -34.37 -52.58
N LEU A 4 10.78 -34.42 -52.40
CA LEU A 4 11.40 -34.67 -51.08
C LEU A 4 11.38 -33.40 -50.20
N TRP A 5 11.48 -32.22 -50.82
CA TRP A 5 11.46 -30.93 -50.12
C TRP A 5 10.08 -30.57 -49.56
N ILE A 6 9.00 -30.96 -50.23
CA ILE A 6 7.63 -30.72 -49.76
C ILE A 6 7.34 -31.57 -48.49
N PHE A 7 7.90 -32.77 -48.40
CA PHE A 7 7.71 -33.65 -47.23
C PHE A 7 8.48 -33.15 -46.00
N ILE A 8 9.66 -32.55 -46.19
CA ILE A 8 10.45 -31.94 -45.09
C ILE A 8 9.78 -30.67 -44.58
N ILE A 9 9.19 -29.84 -45.46
CA ILE A 9 8.48 -28.62 -45.06
C ILE A 9 7.21 -28.96 -44.25
N ILE A 10 6.48 -30.02 -44.61
CA ILE A 10 5.30 -30.47 -43.85
C ILE A 10 5.69 -31.06 -42.49
N LEU A 11 6.81 -31.80 -42.39
CA LEU A 11 7.30 -32.28 -41.08
C LEU A 11 7.80 -31.15 -40.16
N THR A 12 8.34 -30.06 -40.70
CA THR A 12 8.74 -28.90 -39.88
C THR A 12 7.56 -28.05 -39.38
N ILE A 13 6.41 -28.07 -40.05
CA ILE A 13 5.21 -27.34 -39.60
C ILE A 13 4.49 -28.11 -38.47
N PHE A 14 4.63 -29.43 -38.38
CA PHE A 14 4.07 -30.24 -37.29
C PHE A 14 4.93 -30.28 -36.01
N GLY A 15 6.16 -29.75 -36.03
CA GLY A 15 7.10 -29.83 -34.91
C GLY A 15 6.92 -28.80 -33.79
N GLN A 16 6.02 -27.80 -33.93
CA GLN A 16 6.00 -26.63 -33.04
C GLN A 16 4.65 -26.33 -32.34
N LEU A 17 3.63 -27.17 -32.50
CA LEU A 17 2.43 -27.08 -31.66
C LEU A 17 2.59 -28.00 -30.44
N ARG A 18 3.44 -27.63 -29.48
CA ARG A 18 3.24 -28.09 -28.10
C ARG A 18 1.97 -27.39 -27.61
N ALA A 19 0.82 -28.05 -27.78
CA ALA A 19 -0.40 -27.62 -27.14
C ALA A 19 -0.14 -27.59 -25.63
N GLN A 20 -0.07 -26.40 -25.05
CA GLN A 20 -0.04 -26.22 -23.61
C GLN A 20 -1.44 -26.61 -23.12
N THR A 21 -1.61 -27.86 -22.72
CA THR A 21 -2.89 -28.36 -22.21
C THR A 21 -3.09 -27.82 -20.81
N ASN A 22 -4.12 -26.99 -20.64
CA ASN A 22 -4.62 -26.62 -19.32
C ASN A 22 -5.15 -27.90 -18.65
N LEU A 23 -4.44 -28.38 -17.63
CA LEU A 23 -4.84 -29.54 -16.83
C LEU A 23 -5.60 -29.11 -15.57
N VAL A 24 -5.39 -27.87 -15.16
CA VAL A 24 -5.99 -27.26 -13.98
C VAL A 24 -6.50 -25.87 -14.32
N ASP A 25 -7.71 -25.57 -13.85
CA ASP A 25 -8.28 -24.22 -13.83
C ASP A 25 -7.98 -23.56 -12.48
N ILE A 26 -7.42 -22.36 -12.50
CA ILE A 26 -7.17 -21.56 -11.29
C ILE A 26 -7.97 -20.27 -11.36
N THR A 27 -8.66 -19.95 -10.27
CA THR A 27 -9.36 -18.67 -10.09
C THR A 27 -8.91 -18.02 -8.80
N THR A 28 -8.39 -16.80 -8.90
CA THR A 28 -7.88 -16.05 -7.76
C THR A 28 -8.84 -14.91 -7.41
N THR A 29 -9.29 -14.88 -6.16
CA THR A 29 -10.18 -13.85 -5.63
C THR A 29 -9.56 -13.21 -4.41
N VAL A 30 -9.55 -11.88 -4.35
CA VAL A 30 -9.18 -11.14 -3.14
C VAL A 30 -10.45 -10.65 -2.48
N THR A 31 -10.62 -10.97 -1.21
CA THR A 31 -11.75 -10.55 -0.40
C THR A 31 -11.51 -9.14 0.13
N GLY A 32 -12.53 -8.28 0.03
CA GLY A 32 -12.42 -6.86 0.39
C GLY A 32 -11.87 -6.00 -0.75
N GLY A 33 -11.18 -4.91 -0.40
CA GLY A 33 -10.56 -4.02 -1.36
C GLY A 33 -9.29 -4.63 -1.95
N ASN A 34 -9.04 -4.40 -3.24
CA ASN A 34 -7.83 -4.86 -3.93
C ASN A 34 -6.64 -3.88 -3.76
N GLN A 35 -6.65 -3.10 -2.69
CA GLN A 35 -5.62 -2.12 -2.38
C GLN A 35 -4.91 -2.52 -1.09
N ILE A 36 -3.59 -2.40 -1.12
CA ILE A 36 -2.72 -2.56 0.04
C ILE A 36 -1.87 -1.31 0.23
N ALA A 37 -1.37 -1.10 1.45
CA ALA A 37 -0.32 -0.11 1.63
C ALA A 37 0.95 -0.57 0.91
N ALA A 38 1.72 0.37 0.39
CA ALA A 38 2.98 0.09 -0.29
C ALA A 38 4.10 -0.26 0.71
N GLN A 39 3.90 -1.32 1.50
CA GLN A 39 4.83 -1.85 2.48
C GLN A 39 4.97 -3.36 2.34
N LEU A 40 6.14 -3.89 2.72
CA LEU A 40 6.41 -5.33 2.69
C LEU A 40 5.42 -6.10 3.58
N ASN A 41 5.16 -5.64 4.80
CA ASN A 41 4.28 -6.36 5.73
C ASN A 41 2.85 -6.51 5.22
N ASP A 42 2.37 -5.60 4.36
CA ASP A 42 1.05 -5.68 3.74
C ASP A 42 0.96 -6.78 2.66
N ILE A 43 2.10 -7.37 2.24
CA ILE A 43 2.10 -8.59 1.41
C ILE A 43 1.47 -9.74 2.18
N ASN A 44 1.74 -9.85 3.49
CA ASN A 44 1.16 -10.89 4.33
C ASN A 44 -0.35 -10.70 4.49
N LEU A 45 -0.80 -9.45 4.60
CA LEU A 45 -2.22 -9.11 4.63
C LEU A 45 -2.94 -9.49 3.33
N LEU A 46 -2.26 -9.39 2.20
CA LEU A 46 -2.78 -9.83 0.91
C LEU A 46 -2.97 -11.35 0.87
N ALA A 47 -2.02 -12.12 1.40
CA ALA A 47 -2.16 -13.58 1.53
C ALA A 47 -3.42 -13.95 2.32
N ASP A 48 -3.66 -13.27 3.45
CA ASP A 48 -4.80 -13.53 4.34
C ASP A 48 -6.16 -13.28 3.71
N ARG A 49 -6.21 -12.35 2.76
CA ARG A 49 -7.44 -11.93 2.07
C ARG A 49 -7.64 -12.65 0.74
N THR A 50 -6.69 -13.47 0.31
CA THR A 50 -6.77 -14.16 -0.98
C THR A 50 -7.39 -15.55 -0.83
N LEU A 51 -8.21 -15.91 -1.80
CA LEU A 51 -8.77 -17.24 -1.99
C LEU A 51 -8.38 -17.72 -3.39
N VAL A 52 -7.80 -18.91 -3.48
CA VAL A 52 -7.41 -19.51 -4.76
C VAL A 52 -8.17 -20.80 -4.94
N THR A 53 -9.12 -20.81 -5.87
CA THR A 53 -9.85 -22.02 -6.25
C THR A 53 -9.10 -22.72 -7.36
N ILE A 54 -8.82 -24.00 -7.14
CA ILE A 54 -8.04 -24.84 -8.04
C ILE A 54 -8.90 -26.04 -8.42
N ARG A 55 -9.13 -26.24 -9.71
CA ARG A 55 -9.94 -27.34 -10.22
C ARG A 55 -9.14 -28.17 -11.21
N ASN A 56 -9.01 -29.46 -10.94
CA ASN A 56 -8.54 -30.41 -11.95
C ASN A 56 -9.61 -30.51 -13.04
N VAL A 57 -9.25 -30.28 -14.29
CA VAL A 57 -10.15 -30.42 -15.45
C VAL A 57 -9.86 -31.67 -16.28
N SER A 58 -8.87 -32.46 -15.86
CA SER A 58 -8.51 -33.72 -16.48
C SER A 58 -9.22 -34.92 -15.84
N GLN A 59 -9.16 -36.05 -16.56
CA GLN A 59 -9.68 -37.34 -16.08
C GLN A 59 -8.71 -38.08 -15.15
N MET A 60 -7.50 -37.57 -14.93
CA MET A 60 -6.45 -38.24 -14.17
C MET A 60 -6.31 -37.63 -12.78
N ASN A 61 -5.93 -38.46 -11.81
CA ASN A 61 -5.43 -37.97 -10.53
C ASN A 61 -4.04 -37.38 -10.73
N MET A 62 -3.74 -36.29 -10.03
CA MET A 62 -2.46 -35.60 -10.13
C MET A 62 -2.04 -34.99 -8.80
N ASP A 63 -0.73 -34.89 -8.63
CA ASP A 63 -0.10 -34.13 -7.57
C ASP A 63 0.46 -32.86 -8.17
N ILE A 64 0.13 -31.72 -7.57
CA ILE A 64 0.59 -30.42 -8.03
C ILE A 64 1.24 -29.64 -6.91
N VAL A 65 2.06 -28.67 -7.29
CA VAL A 65 2.45 -27.57 -6.42
C VAL A 65 1.97 -26.26 -7.03
N VAL A 66 1.74 -25.26 -6.19
CA VAL A 66 1.34 -23.92 -6.61
C VAL A 66 2.39 -22.91 -6.20
N GLU A 67 2.69 -21.98 -7.09
CA GLU A 67 3.50 -20.80 -6.84
C GLU A 67 2.64 -19.56 -6.93
N ALA A 68 2.93 -18.59 -6.06
CA ALA A 68 2.39 -17.26 -6.16
C ALA A 68 3.45 -16.32 -6.75
N LYS A 69 3.00 -15.40 -7.61
CA LYS A 69 3.84 -14.41 -8.26
C LYS A 69 3.12 -13.08 -8.32
N MET A 70 3.67 -12.05 -7.68
CA MET A 70 3.20 -10.67 -7.78
C MET A 70 4.15 -9.87 -8.66
N THR A 71 3.66 -9.33 -9.77
CA THR A 71 4.46 -8.60 -10.76
C THR A 71 4.00 -7.15 -10.85
N GLY A 72 4.88 -6.20 -10.58
CA GLY A 72 4.71 -4.78 -10.86
C GLY A 72 5.66 -4.29 -11.96
N ASN A 73 5.78 -2.97 -12.12
CA ASN A 73 6.61 -2.37 -13.18
C ASN A 73 8.09 -2.78 -13.09
N ASN A 74 8.69 -2.66 -11.91
CA ASN A 74 10.13 -2.94 -11.71
C ASN A 74 10.41 -3.98 -10.62
N LEU A 75 9.36 -4.47 -9.94
CA LEU A 75 9.46 -5.40 -8.83
C LEU A 75 8.66 -6.67 -9.14
N VAL A 76 9.30 -7.82 -9.02
CA VAL A 76 8.65 -9.13 -9.06
C VAL A 76 8.89 -9.82 -7.72
N ILE A 77 7.82 -10.30 -7.11
CA ILE A 77 7.85 -11.08 -5.87
C ILE A 77 7.30 -12.45 -6.21
N LYS A 78 8.03 -13.51 -5.92
CA LYS A 78 7.58 -14.88 -6.21
C LYS A 78 7.91 -15.83 -5.08
N THR A 79 7.11 -16.89 -4.94
CA THR A 79 7.39 -17.97 -3.98
C THR A 79 8.83 -18.46 -4.11
N ASN A 80 9.50 -18.62 -2.96
CA ASN A 80 10.82 -19.23 -2.89
C ASN A 80 10.69 -20.74 -2.99
N ARG A 81 11.06 -21.29 -4.15
CA ARG A 81 11.02 -22.74 -4.42
C ARG A 81 11.78 -23.59 -3.42
N ASN A 82 12.80 -23.04 -2.76
CA ASN A 82 13.58 -23.77 -1.76
C ASN A 82 12.79 -24.06 -0.48
N HIS A 83 11.68 -23.36 -0.24
CA HIS A 83 10.80 -23.59 0.91
C HIS A 83 9.66 -24.56 0.59
N ILE A 84 9.49 -24.92 -0.69
CA ILE A 84 8.48 -25.89 -1.10
C ILE A 84 9.00 -27.31 -0.81
N THR A 85 8.21 -28.05 -0.04
CA THR A 85 8.44 -29.46 0.28
C THR A 85 7.26 -30.32 -0.13
N SER A 86 7.35 -31.64 0.03
CA SER A 86 6.24 -32.56 -0.24
C SER A 86 5.00 -32.29 0.60
N ALA A 87 5.13 -31.58 1.74
CA ALA A 87 3.99 -31.16 2.55
C ALA A 87 3.13 -30.09 1.85
N ASN A 88 3.68 -29.37 0.87
CA ASN A 88 2.97 -28.36 0.09
C ASN A 88 2.28 -28.94 -1.15
N TYR A 89 2.40 -30.26 -1.39
CA TYR A 89 1.78 -30.90 -2.54
C TYR A 89 0.27 -30.99 -2.34
N ILE A 90 -0.45 -30.67 -3.41
CA ILE A 90 -1.90 -30.73 -3.45
C ILE A 90 -2.28 -31.95 -4.27
N HIS A 91 -2.89 -32.92 -3.60
CA HIS A 91 -3.42 -34.12 -4.23
C HIS A 91 -4.81 -33.82 -4.81
N LEU A 92 -4.92 -33.87 -6.14
CA LEU A 92 -6.18 -33.63 -6.85
C LEU A 92 -6.65 -34.90 -7.54
N ALA A 93 -7.79 -35.42 -7.09
CA ALA A 93 -8.50 -36.44 -7.85
C ALA A 93 -9.02 -35.88 -9.18
N SER A 94 -9.35 -36.78 -10.10
CA SER A 94 -10.04 -36.47 -11.36
C SER A 94 -11.24 -35.54 -11.12
N PHE A 95 -11.31 -34.43 -11.86
CA PHE A 95 -12.35 -33.40 -11.76
C PHE A 95 -12.54 -32.72 -10.38
N ALA A 96 -11.67 -32.99 -9.41
CA ALA A 96 -11.79 -32.44 -8.06
C ALA A 96 -11.48 -30.94 -8.03
N THR A 97 -12.06 -30.25 -7.05
CA THR A 97 -11.80 -28.84 -6.76
C THR A 97 -11.31 -28.72 -5.33
N THR A 98 -10.30 -27.88 -5.11
CA THR A 98 -9.81 -27.48 -3.79
C THR A 98 -9.74 -25.96 -3.73
N VAL A 99 -9.68 -25.42 -2.52
CA VAL A 99 -9.56 -23.98 -2.28
C VAL A 99 -8.40 -23.76 -1.32
N LEU A 100 -7.44 -22.93 -1.73
CA LEU A 100 -6.40 -22.43 -0.85
C LEU A 100 -6.92 -21.20 -0.12
N THR A 101 -6.76 -21.22 1.20
CA THR A 101 -7.12 -20.13 2.11
C THR A 101 -5.87 -19.36 2.54
N GLY A 102 -6.04 -18.22 3.24
CA GLY A 102 -4.94 -17.39 3.68
C GLY A 102 -3.84 -18.12 4.45
N VAL A 103 -4.17 -19.14 5.25
CA VAL A 103 -3.16 -19.96 5.95
C VAL A 103 -2.22 -20.66 4.95
N GLN A 104 -2.80 -21.36 3.97
CA GLN A 104 -2.04 -22.10 2.95
C GLN A 104 -1.31 -21.13 2.01
N ILE A 105 -1.90 -19.97 1.73
CA ILE A 105 -1.28 -18.96 0.88
C ILE A 105 -0.08 -18.33 1.58
N ARG A 106 -0.10 -18.08 2.89
CA ARG A 106 1.07 -17.57 3.65
C ARG A 106 2.25 -18.53 3.62
N GLU A 107 2.01 -19.84 3.58
CA GLU A 107 3.09 -20.82 3.42
C GLU A 107 3.81 -20.66 2.06
N LEU A 108 3.11 -20.15 1.04
CA LEU A 108 3.63 -19.93 -0.31
C LEU A 108 4.09 -18.48 -0.57
N PHE A 109 3.44 -17.50 0.07
CA PHE A 109 3.52 -16.08 -0.29
C PHE A 109 3.47 -15.19 0.96
N ASP A 110 4.46 -15.37 1.82
CA ASP A 110 4.79 -14.49 2.96
C ASP A 110 6.14 -13.81 2.68
N VAL A 111 6.38 -12.63 3.23
CA VAL A 111 7.64 -11.88 3.09
C VAL A 111 8.89 -12.76 3.35
N ASN A 112 8.81 -13.73 4.26
CA ASN A 112 9.92 -14.63 4.59
C ASN A 112 10.04 -15.84 3.63
N ASN A 113 9.00 -16.13 2.86
CA ASN A 113 8.89 -17.29 1.97
C ASN A 113 8.94 -16.91 0.48
N VAL A 114 9.23 -15.64 0.17
CA VAL A 114 9.31 -15.14 -1.21
C VAL A 114 10.71 -14.65 -1.55
N GLN A 115 10.98 -14.59 -2.84
CA GLN A 115 12.16 -13.94 -3.40
C GLN A 115 11.73 -12.67 -4.11
N PHE A 116 12.51 -11.60 -3.94
CA PHE A 116 12.28 -10.30 -4.55
C PHE A 116 13.23 -10.12 -5.71
N PHE A 117 12.73 -9.60 -6.83
CA PHE A 117 13.53 -9.28 -8.01
C PHE A 117 13.25 -7.85 -8.43
N GLU A 118 14.28 -7.01 -8.42
CA GLU A 118 14.23 -5.64 -8.92
C GLU A 118 15.07 -5.51 -10.20
N GLY A 119 14.48 -5.02 -11.29
CA GLY A 119 15.17 -4.92 -12.57
C GLY A 119 15.74 -6.27 -13.08
N GLY A 120 15.11 -7.38 -12.68
CA GLY A 120 15.54 -8.74 -13.02
C GLY A 120 16.65 -9.32 -12.14
N ARG A 121 17.14 -8.61 -11.13
CA ARG A 121 18.13 -9.11 -10.17
C ARG A 121 17.47 -9.44 -8.85
N GLU A 122 17.83 -10.57 -8.26
CA GLU A 122 17.38 -10.93 -6.93
C GLU A 122 17.92 -9.93 -5.91
N VAL A 123 17.03 -9.39 -5.08
CA VAL A 123 17.34 -8.46 -4.00
C VAL A 123 16.85 -9.06 -2.68
N PRO A 124 17.62 -8.96 -1.59
CA PRO A 124 17.21 -9.49 -0.29
C PRO A 124 16.14 -8.58 0.33
N ALA A 125 15.27 -9.10 1.21
CA ALA A 125 14.17 -8.32 1.79
C ALA A 125 14.67 -7.11 2.60
N GLU A 126 15.85 -7.22 3.21
CA GLU A 126 16.55 -6.17 3.94
C GLU A 126 16.84 -4.94 3.07
N HIS A 127 16.92 -5.11 1.74
CA HIS A 127 17.10 -4.01 0.80
C HIS A 127 16.01 -2.94 0.97
N PHE A 128 14.75 -3.35 1.15
CA PHE A 128 13.62 -2.43 1.30
C PHE A 128 13.59 -1.72 2.67
N PHE A 129 14.18 -2.35 3.70
CA PHE A 129 14.36 -1.71 5.00
C PHE A 129 15.60 -0.82 5.06
N SER A 130 16.58 -1.02 4.16
CA SER A 130 17.80 -0.20 4.08
C SER A 130 17.61 1.14 3.37
N MET A 131 16.42 1.40 2.81
CA MET A 131 16.08 2.69 2.21
C MET A 131 16.13 3.81 3.25
N ALA A 132 16.36 5.05 2.80
CA ALA A 132 16.65 6.19 3.69
C ALA A 132 15.58 6.50 4.76
N ASP A 133 14.36 5.99 4.57
CA ASP A 133 13.25 6.14 5.51
C ASP A 133 13.04 4.93 6.44
N GLY A 134 13.87 3.88 6.33
CA GLY A 134 13.81 2.68 7.17
C GLY A 134 12.48 1.91 7.07
N SER A 135 11.67 2.22 6.05
CA SER A 135 10.21 2.02 6.12
C SER A 135 9.73 0.65 5.64
N GLY A 136 10.61 -0.14 4.99
CA GLY A 136 10.21 -1.40 4.37
C GLY A 136 9.22 -1.20 3.20
N ARG A 137 9.28 -0.06 2.51
CA ARG A 137 8.37 0.28 1.41
C ARG A 137 8.63 -0.54 0.16
N ILE A 138 7.55 -0.86 -0.55
CA ILE A 138 7.61 -1.34 -1.94
C ILE A 138 7.20 -0.21 -2.90
N PRO A 139 7.59 -0.24 -4.19
CA PRO A 139 7.19 0.80 -5.14
C PRO A 139 5.66 0.93 -5.26
N GLU A 140 5.15 2.16 -5.33
CA GLU A 140 3.73 2.40 -5.62
C GLU A 140 3.39 1.92 -7.04
N GLY A 141 2.18 1.40 -7.21
CA GLY A 141 1.66 1.09 -8.53
C GLY A 141 0.69 -0.08 -8.59
N ASN A 142 0.35 -0.44 -9.81
CA ASN A 142 -0.46 -1.62 -10.08
C ASN A 142 0.46 -2.84 -10.13
N TYR A 143 0.07 -3.86 -9.38
CA TYR A 143 0.68 -5.17 -9.35
C TYR A 143 -0.34 -6.20 -9.82
N GLN A 144 0.14 -7.29 -10.40
CA GLN A 144 -0.67 -8.44 -10.76
C GLN A 144 -0.22 -9.63 -9.90
N LEU A 145 -1.09 -10.09 -9.00
CA LEU A 145 -0.87 -11.31 -8.21
C LEU A 145 -1.46 -12.49 -9.00
N CYS A 146 -0.62 -13.41 -9.41
CA CYS A 146 -0.96 -14.61 -10.16
C CYS A 146 -0.58 -15.86 -9.38
N PHE A 147 -1.33 -16.94 -9.62
CA PHE A 147 -1.00 -18.27 -9.13
C PHE A 147 -0.76 -19.23 -10.31
N GLU A 148 0.33 -19.97 -10.23
CA GLU A 148 0.77 -20.93 -11.24
C GLU A 148 0.90 -22.31 -10.61
N ALA A 149 0.29 -23.32 -11.21
CA ALA A 149 0.40 -24.71 -10.82
C ALA A 149 1.40 -25.44 -11.70
N TYR A 150 2.14 -26.36 -11.07
CA TYR A 150 3.13 -27.20 -11.69
C TYR A 150 2.90 -28.65 -11.28
N LEU A 151 3.03 -29.58 -12.22
CA LEU A 151 2.91 -31.02 -11.92
C LEU A 151 4.10 -31.50 -11.10
N VAL A 152 3.82 -32.39 -10.14
CA VAL A 152 4.84 -33.22 -9.51
C VAL A 152 5.06 -34.44 -10.37
N ASP A 153 6.31 -34.70 -10.73
CA ASP A 153 6.68 -35.87 -11.53
C ASP A 153 6.58 -37.14 -10.68
N PHE A 154 5.88 -38.16 -11.18
CA PHE A 154 5.63 -39.40 -10.44
C PHE A 154 6.89 -40.28 -10.29
N GLN A 155 7.88 -40.13 -11.17
CA GLN A 155 9.11 -40.92 -11.15
C GLN A 155 10.13 -40.32 -10.19
N THR A 156 10.28 -39.00 -10.20
CA THR A 156 11.27 -38.32 -9.36
C THR A 156 10.69 -37.81 -8.04
N GLY A 157 9.37 -37.67 -7.94
CA GLY A 157 8.70 -37.04 -6.80
C GLY A 157 8.92 -35.53 -6.70
N LEU A 158 9.47 -34.90 -7.75
CA LEU A 158 9.86 -33.49 -7.75
C LEU A 158 8.94 -32.65 -8.66
N PRO A 159 8.69 -31.38 -8.34
CA PRO A 159 7.89 -30.52 -9.18
C PRO A 159 8.62 -30.13 -10.48
N ARG A 160 7.87 -30.08 -11.58
CA ARG A 160 8.39 -29.62 -12.87
C ARG A 160 8.07 -28.15 -13.11
N TYR A 161 8.99 -27.28 -12.69
CA TYR A 161 8.82 -25.82 -12.77
C TYR A 161 9.10 -25.21 -14.15
N ASP A 162 9.36 -26.03 -15.16
CA ASP A 162 9.65 -25.59 -16.53
C ASP A 162 8.39 -25.19 -17.31
N GLN A 163 7.23 -25.70 -16.92
CA GLN A 163 5.98 -25.48 -17.62
C GLN A 163 4.78 -25.46 -16.66
N PRO A 164 4.11 -24.30 -16.47
CA PRO A 164 2.87 -24.26 -15.72
C PRO A 164 1.76 -25.00 -16.47
N ILE A 165 0.86 -25.63 -15.72
CA ILE A 165 -0.25 -26.46 -16.24
C ILE A 165 -1.60 -25.74 -16.22
N ASN A 166 -1.59 -24.48 -15.81
CA ASN A 166 -2.69 -23.53 -15.96
C ASN A 166 -2.19 -22.35 -16.80
N ASN A 167 -3.03 -21.94 -17.75
CA ASN A 167 -2.85 -20.75 -18.55
C ASN A 167 -4.23 -20.14 -18.77
N ASP A 168 -4.74 -19.51 -17.72
CA ASP A 168 -6.02 -18.80 -17.71
C ASP A 168 -5.83 -17.39 -17.15
N THR A 169 -6.43 -16.40 -17.80
CA THR A 169 -6.53 -15.03 -17.30
C THR A 169 -7.09 -14.90 -15.89
N ARG A 170 -7.95 -15.84 -15.44
CA ARG A 170 -8.57 -15.87 -14.11
C ARG A 170 -7.62 -16.23 -12.98
N GLN A 171 -6.42 -16.72 -13.29
CA GLN A 171 -5.40 -17.07 -12.30
C GLN A 171 -4.71 -15.84 -11.68
N CYS A 172 -5.04 -14.64 -12.17
CA CYS A 172 -4.44 -13.39 -11.79
C CYS A 172 -5.48 -12.38 -11.28
N THR A 173 -5.08 -11.55 -10.32
CA THR A 173 -5.86 -10.42 -9.80
C THR A 173 -4.99 -9.17 -9.70
N ASN A 174 -5.62 -8.00 -9.87
CA ASN A 174 -4.92 -6.73 -9.84
C ASN A 174 -4.91 -6.15 -8.42
N ILE A 175 -3.73 -5.81 -7.93
CA ILE A 175 -3.49 -5.22 -6.62
C ILE A 175 -2.95 -3.81 -6.80
N LEU A 176 -3.49 -2.84 -6.08
CA LEU A 176 -2.96 -1.49 -6.03
C LEU A 176 -2.15 -1.31 -4.75
N ALA A 177 -0.83 -1.15 -4.87
CA ALA A 177 0.03 -0.74 -3.75
C ALA A 177 0.13 0.79 -3.74
N ARG A 178 -0.20 1.41 -2.60
CA ARG A 178 -0.28 2.88 -2.49
C ARG A 178 0.41 3.40 -1.23
N ILE A 179 1.06 4.56 -1.36
CA ILE A 179 1.43 5.44 -0.25
C ILE A 179 0.31 6.47 -0.12
N TYR A 180 -0.22 6.62 1.09
CA TYR A 180 -1.35 7.49 1.33
C TYR A 180 -0.93 8.96 1.33
N ASP A 181 -1.74 9.82 0.73
CA ASP A 181 -1.50 11.27 0.76
C ASP A 181 -1.71 11.81 2.19
N PRO A 182 -1.03 12.89 2.60
CA PRO A 182 -1.28 13.53 3.89
C PRO A 182 -2.70 14.13 4.00
N PRO A 183 -3.18 14.49 5.20
CA PRO A 183 -4.41 15.23 5.37
C PRO A 183 -4.30 16.61 4.70
N VAL A 184 -5.44 17.11 4.23
CA VAL A 184 -5.53 18.38 3.51
C VAL A 184 -6.39 19.35 4.30
N LEU A 185 -5.78 20.39 4.87
CA LEU A 185 -6.54 21.46 5.52
C LEU A 185 -7.38 22.20 4.47
N GLN A 186 -8.70 22.25 4.70
CA GLN A 186 -9.71 22.77 3.78
C GLN A 186 -10.15 24.19 4.14
N SER A 187 -10.34 24.47 5.43
CA SER A 187 -10.75 25.80 5.90
C SER A 187 -10.31 26.09 7.33
N ILE A 188 -10.21 27.38 7.62
CA ILE A 188 -10.06 27.93 8.98
C ILE A 188 -11.16 28.98 9.17
N ASN A 189 -11.99 28.86 10.22
CA ASN A 189 -13.18 29.71 10.46
C ASN A 189 -14.06 29.90 9.21
N SER A 190 -14.29 28.81 8.48
CA SER A 190 -15.05 28.78 7.22
C SER A 190 -14.42 29.57 6.05
N VAL A 191 -13.23 30.15 6.22
CA VAL A 191 -12.44 30.72 5.12
C VAL A 191 -11.81 29.56 4.34
N PRO A 192 -12.18 29.35 3.06
CA PRO A 192 -11.61 28.27 2.27
C PRO A 192 -10.13 28.51 2.00
N LEU A 193 -9.35 27.44 2.12
CA LEU A 193 -7.92 27.45 1.80
C LEU A 193 -7.74 26.98 0.36
N MET A 194 -7.25 27.87 -0.51
CA MET A 194 -6.99 27.56 -1.91
C MET A 194 -5.48 27.50 -2.16
N GLY A 195 -4.95 26.29 -2.29
CA GLY A 195 -3.53 26.05 -2.62
C GLY A 195 -2.55 26.54 -1.55
N ALA A 196 -1.25 26.27 -1.75
CA ALA A 196 -0.20 26.77 -0.87
C ALA A 196 0.00 28.28 -1.08
N SER A 197 -0.75 29.10 -0.34
CA SER A 197 -0.49 30.54 -0.24
C SER A 197 0.68 30.76 0.71
N SER A 198 1.76 31.38 0.21
CA SER A 198 2.88 31.85 1.05
C SER A 198 2.49 33.03 1.94
N SER A 199 1.37 33.69 1.66
CA SER A 199 0.90 34.83 2.42
C SER A 199 -0.12 34.42 3.50
N PRO A 200 -0.01 34.97 4.72
CA PRO A 200 -1.01 34.75 5.76
C PRO A 200 -2.39 35.20 5.32
N ILE A 201 -3.38 34.37 5.62
CA ILE A 201 -4.79 34.65 5.32
C ILE A 201 -5.34 35.52 6.45
N GLN A 202 -5.97 36.64 6.11
CA GLN A 202 -6.63 37.46 7.11
C GLN A 202 -7.86 36.73 7.65
N MET A 203 -7.92 36.55 8.97
CA MET A 203 -9.04 35.90 9.65
C MET A 203 -9.78 36.90 10.51
N THR A 204 -11.10 36.94 10.34
CA THR A 204 -11.98 37.67 11.25
C THR A 204 -12.12 36.87 12.56
N PRO A 205 -11.86 37.48 13.73
CA PRO A 205 -12.08 36.84 15.02
C PRO A 205 -13.53 36.41 15.18
N THR A 206 -13.76 35.23 15.73
CA THR A 206 -15.11 34.81 16.09
C THR A 206 -15.56 35.53 17.38
N PRO A 207 -16.87 35.70 17.62
CA PRO A 207 -17.37 36.36 18.83
C PRO A 207 -16.95 35.69 20.14
N ASP A 208 -16.71 34.38 20.10
CA ASP A 208 -16.27 33.57 21.24
C ASP A 208 -14.76 33.35 21.30
N GLY A 209 -13.99 33.95 20.38
CA GLY A 209 -12.54 33.81 20.26
C GLY A 209 -12.06 32.42 19.81
N SER A 210 -12.96 31.51 19.46
CA SER A 210 -12.64 30.17 19.01
C SER A 210 -12.07 30.13 17.57
N VAL A 211 -11.34 29.05 17.27
CA VAL A 211 -10.89 28.76 15.91
C VAL A 211 -11.33 27.38 15.49
N THR A 212 -12.04 27.30 14.38
CA THR A 212 -12.49 26.06 13.78
C THR A 212 -11.61 25.71 12.59
N PHE A 213 -11.00 24.53 12.64
CA PHE A 213 -10.25 23.93 11.57
C PHE A 213 -11.06 22.83 10.92
N ARG A 214 -10.98 22.73 9.60
CA ARG A 214 -11.56 21.62 8.85
C ARG A 214 -10.53 21.03 7.91
N TRP A 215 -10.33 19.73 7.96
CA TRP A 215 -9.45 19.02 7.03
C TRP A 215 -10.09 17.75 6.50
N GLN A 216 -9.57 17.31 5.36
CA GLN A 216 -9.85 16.02 4.79
C GLN A 216 -8.82 15.00 5.29
N ALA A 217 -9.31 13.81 5.64
CA ALA A 217 -8.46 12.66 5.96
C ALA A 217 -7.56 12.26 4.76
N PRO A 218 -6.43 11.58 5.00
CA PRO A 218 -5.61 10.99 3.95
C PRO A 218 -6.42 10.26 2.87
N SER A 219 -6.20 10.59 1.60
CA SER A 219 -6.88 9.93 0.49
C SER A 219 -6.36 8.51 0.27
N GLY A 220 -7.26 7.64 -0.19
CA GLY A 220 -6.95 6.25 -0.53
C GLY A 220 -6.99 5.28 0.64
N LEU A 221 -7.26 5.74 1.87
CA LEU A 221 -7.44 4.82 3.01
C LEU A 221 -8.76 4.04 2.90
N PRO A 222 -8.78 2.74 3.25
CA PRO A 222 -10.00 2.00 3.49
C PRO A 222 -10.90 2.70 4.53
N ALA A 223 -12.22 2.53 4.41
CA ALA A 223 -13.13 3.05 5.41
C ALA A 223 -12.89 2.36 6.77
N GLY A 224 -12.87 3.14 7.86
CA GLY A 224 -12.66 2.62 9.20
C GLY A 224 -11.20 2.33 9.57
N THR A 225 -10.24 2.72 8.73
CA THR A 225 -8.82 2.66 9.12
C THR A 225 -8.57 3.54 10.35
N PRO A 226 -8.01 3.00 11.44
CA PRO A 226 -7.75 3.75 12.66
C PRO A 226 -6.62 4.77 12.45
N LEU A 227 -6.94 6.03 12.68
CA LEU A 227 -6.03 7.17 12.48
C LEU A 227 -6.11 8.11 13.68
N ARG A 228 -4.97 8.71 13.99
CA ARG A 228 -4.85 9.87 14.87
C ARG A 228 -4.33 11.06 14.08
N TYR A 229 -4.78 12.25 14.44
CA TYR A 229 -4.25 13.50 13.92
C TYR A 229 -3.55 14.28 15.02
N ASP A 230 -2.36 14.77 14.74
CA ASP A 230 -1.63 15.67 15.61
C ASP A 230 -1.71 17.07 14.98
N ILE A 231 -2.47 17.98 15.61
CA ILE A 231 -2.53 19.39 15.17
C ILE A 231 -1.46 20.19 15.89
N LEU A 232 -0.74 21.03 15.16
CA LEU A 232 0.31 21.90 15.68
C LEU A 232 0.07 23.32 15.20
N ILE A 233 -0.01 24.26 16.13
CA ILE A 233 -0.08 25.70 15.86
C ILE A 233 1.14 26.38 16.47
N ALA A 234 1.75 27.26 15.69
CA ALA A 234 2.89 28.07 16.09
C ALA A 234 2.55 29.55 15.92
N GLU A 235 2.89 30.35 16.93
CA GLU A 235 2.85 31.80 16.80
C GLU A 235 4.07 32.29 16.03
N ILE A 236 3.85 33.21 15.09
CA ILE A 236 4.88 33.95 14.35
C ILE A 236 4.86 35.38 14.88
N ALA A 237 5.92 35.75 15.58
CA ALA A 237 6.03 37.05 16.23
C ALA A 237 5.95 38.20 15.19
N PRO A 238 5.39 39.37 15.56
CA PRO A 238 5.39 40.53 14.69
C PRO A 238 6.80 40.90 14.20
N GLY A 239 6.96 41.01 12.88
CA GLY A 239 8.25 41.29 12.24
C GLY A 239 9.11 40.06 11.93
N ASP A 240 8.69 38.85 12.33
CA ASP A 240 9.31 37.61 11.88
C ASP A 240 8.90 37.31 10.43
N THR A 241 9.89 37.27 9.54
CA THR A 241 9.70 37.05 8.10
C THR A 241 10.00 35.62 7.67
N ARG A 242 10.22 34.69 8.61
CA ARG A 242 10.47 33.28 8.28
C ARG A 242 9.26 32.67 7.60
N ASP A 243 9.53 31.72 6.70
CA ASP A 243 8.46 30.95 6.08
C ASP A 243 7.70 30.14 7.14
N PRO A 244 6.35 30.12 7.13
CA PRO A 244 5.56 29.36 8.10
C PRO A 244 5.95 27.88 8.22
N ASN A 245 6.38 27.23 7.13
CA ASN A 245 6.87 25.85 7.17
C ASN A 245 8.16 25.74 7.99
N GLN A 246 9.06 26.73 7.92
CA GLN A 246 10.29 26.74 8.72
C GLN A 246 9.99 26.89 10.20
N VAL A 247 9.01 27.73 10.55
CA VAL A 247 8.57 27.91 11.94
C VAL A 247 8.01 26.59 12.50
N ILE A 248 7.06 25.96 11.78
CA ILE A 248 6.50 24.66 12.18
C ILE A 248 7.58 23.59 12.31
N ARG A 249 8.49 23.46 11.34
CA ARG A 249 9.58 22.46 11.38
C ARG A 249 10.53 22.65 12.55
N SER A 250 10.72 23.89 13.03
CA SER A 250 11.56 24.15 14.21
C SER A 250 10.94 23.68 15.54
N LEU A 251 9.61 23.52 15.58
CA LEU A 251 8.85 23.13 16.77
C LEU A 251 8.43 21.66 16.76
N ASP A 252 8.60 20.99 15.63
CA ASP A 252 8.25 19.59 15.38
C ASP A 252 9.24 18.58 16.02
N ILE A 253 9.91 19.00 17.09
CA ILE A 253 10.70 18.13 17.96
C ILE A 253 9.77 17.73 19.13
N PRO A 254 9.53 16.43 19.38
CA PRO A 254 8.59 15.94 20.40
C PRO A 254 8.85 16.48 21.82
N SER A 255 10.07 16.92 22.11
CA SER A 255 10.51 17.46 23.38
C SER A 255 10.60 19.00 23.45
N ALA A 256 10.22 19.73 22.39
CA ALA A 256 10.27 21.19 22.39
C ALA A 256 9.06 21.79 23.14
N PRO A 257 9.28 22.65 24.16
CA PRO A 257 8.22 23.10 25.07
C PRO A 257 7.38 24.29 24.58
N ILE A 258 7.41 24.68 23.30
CA ILE A 258 6.85 25.99 22.87
C ILE A 258 6.03 25.89 21.57
N ALA A 259 5.13 24.91 21.47
CA ALA A 259 4.02 25.03 20.54
C ALA A 259 2.99 26.00 21.14
N PHE A 260 2.42 26.90 20.33
CA PHE A 260 1.30 27.74 20.77
C PHE A 260 0.06 26.87 21.07
N TYR A 261 -0.09 25.79 20.31
CA TYR A 261 -1.05 24.74 20.58
C TYR A 261 -0.60 23.41 19.98
N ARG A 262 -0.84 22.31 20.69
CA ARG A 262 -0.65 20.94 20.21
C ARG A 262 -1.69 20.03 20.83
N GLU A 263 -2.40 19.26 20.02
CA GLU A 263 -3.35 18.26 20.52
C GLU A 263 -3.40 17.03 19.61
N GLU A 264 -3.64 15.88 20.24
CA GLU A 264 -3.91 14.61 19.57
C GLU A 264 -5.42 14.40 19.41
N ILE A 265 -5.88 14.19 18.18
CA ILE A 265 -7.28 14.11 17.82
C ILE A 265 -7.56 12.74 17.20
N ARG A 266 -8.46 11.97 17.80
CA ARG A 266 -8.91 10.68 17.27
C ARG A 266 -10.28 10.84 16.63
N ASP A 267 -10.31 10.93 15.30
CA ASP A 267 -11.54 11.02 14.53
C ASP A 267 -11.42 10.18 13.25
N PRO A 268 -12.19 9.10 13.09
CA PRO A 268 -12.15 8.27 11.88
C PRO A 268 -12.89 8.90 10.69
N ALA A 269 -13.46 10.10 10.83
CA ALA A 269 -14.20 10.76 9.77
C ALA A 269 -13.32 11.13 8.57
N ARG A 270 -13.90 11.05 7.37
CA ARG A 270 -13.24 11.50 6.13
C ARG A 270 -13.04 13.01 6.07
N ILE A 271 -13.88 13.75 6.77
CA ILE A 271 -13.77 15.20 6.96
C ILE A 271 -13.87 15.43 8.45
N VAL A 272 -12.81 15.97 9.02
CA VAL A 272 -12.73 16.29 10.44
C VAL A 272 -12.97 17.79 10.59
N THR A 273 -13.86 18.16 11.50
CA THR A 273 -14.07 19.54 11.92
C THR A 273 -13.76 19.64 13.39
N TYR A 274 -12.81 20.48 13.73
CA TYR A 274 -12.30 20.59 15.10
C TYR A 274 -12.25 22.05 15.51
N GLN A 275 -12.87 22.35 16.66
CA GLN A 275 -12.98 23.70 17.19
C GLN A 275 -12.12 23.82 18.45
N ILE A 276 -11.21 24.78 18.46
CA ILE A 276 -10.38 25.13 19.61
C ILE A 276 -11.00 26.34 20.29
N MET A 277 -11.35 26.20 21.56
CA MET A 277 -11.78 27.32 22.41
C MET A 277 -10.56 28.13 22.89
N PRO A 278 -10.71 29.43 23.23
CA PRO A 278 -9.58 30.27 23.67
C PRO A 278 -8.73 29.65 24.79
N VAL A 279 -9.38 28.97 25.73
CA VAL A 279 -8.73 28.28 26.87
C VAL A 279 -7.83 27.11 26.46
N GLY A 280 -7.95 26.62 25.22
CA GLY A 280 -7.10 25.56 24.70
C GLY A 280 -5.72 26.04 24.28
N PHE A 281 -5.56 27.32 23.95
CA PHE A 281 -4.29 27.90 23.51
C PHE A 281 -3.35 28.19 24.70
N SER A 282 -2.05 28.27 24.45
CA SER A 282 -1.08 28.69 25.48
C SER A 282 -1.36 30.10 26.01
N THR A 283 -1.85 30.97 25.12
CA THR A 283 -2.32 32.34 25.39
C THR A 283 -3.44 32.68 24.41
N GLU A 284 -4.29 33.65 24.72
CA GLU A 284 -5.32 34.10 23.78
C GLU A 284 -4.70 34.63 22.47
N LEU A 285 -5.37 34.33 21.35
CA LEU A 285 -4.97 34.82 20.03
C LEU A 285 -4.99 36.36 20.01
N GLN A 286 -3.85 36.94 19.65
CA GLN A 286 -3.66 38.39 19.66
C GLN A 286 -4.05 39.00 18.31
N PRO A 287 -4.83 40.10 18.29
CA PRO A 287 -5.09 40.84 17.07
C PRO A 287 -3.80 41.30 16.38
N GLY A 288 -3.72 41.13 15.06
CA GLY A 288 -2.55 41.44 14.23
C GLY A 288 -1.43 40.40 14.23
N TYR A 289 -1.50 39.37 15.09
CA TYR A 289 -0.49 38.30 15.13
C TYR A 289 -0.75 37.24 14.06
N THR A 290 0.32 36.62 13.60
CA THR A 290 0.26 35.56 12.59
C THR A 290 0.52 34.21 13.23
N TYR A 291 -0.24 33.20 12.82
CA TYR A 291 -0.18 31.85 13.34
C TYR A 291 -0.04 30.86 12.20
N ALA A 292 0.92 29.94 12.30
CA ALA A 292 1.10 28.83 11.37
C ALA A 292 0.43 27.57 11.92
N VAL A 293 -0.22 26.79 11.06
CA VAL A 293 -0.90 25.55 11.43
C VAL A 293 -0.49 24.39 10.52
N GLN A 294 -0.29 23.22 11.10
CA GLN A 294 -0.11 21.95 10.41
C GLN A 294 -0.93 20.85 11.08
N VAL A 295 -1.46 19.93 10.28
CA VAL A 295 -2.10 18.70 10.75
C VAL A 295 -1.27 17.52 10.27
N THR A 296 -0.96 16.59 11.15
CA THR A 296 -0.20 15.38 10.82
C THR A 296 -1.06 14.15 11.06
N ALA A 297 -1.26 13.32 10.04
CA ALA A 297 -1.90 12.02 10.20
C ALA A 297 -0.87 10.98 10.67
N VAL A 298 -1.25 10.20 11.68
CA VAL A 298 -0.43 9.14 12.27
C VAL A 298 -1.27 7.86 12.33
N SER A 299 -0.65 6.75 11.95
CA SER A 299 -1.25 5.41 12.11
C SER A 299 -1.40 5.11 13.60
N GLU A 300 -2.56 4.66 14.03
CA GLU A 300 -2.71 4.17 15.41
C GLU A 300 -2.05 2.79 15.61
N ASP A 301 -1.91 2.02 14.54
CA ASP A 301 -1.14 0.78 14.57
C ASP A 301 0.36 1.10 14.52
N VAL A 302 1.02 0.89 15.65
CA VAL A 302 2.46 1.09 15.84
C VAL A 302 3.29 -0.07 15.30
N PHE A 303 2.71 -1.26 15.13
CA PHE A 303 3.39 -2.45 14.64
C PHE A 303 3.35 -2.53 13.12
N SER A 304 2.34 -1.92 12.49
CA SER A 304 2.23 -1.77 11.04
C SER A 304 1.86 -0.32 10.67
N PRO A 305 2.78 0.63 10.82
CA PRO A 305 2.49 2.04 10.59
C PRO A 305 2.22 2.31 9.11
N LEU A 306 1.07 2.93 8.80
CA LEU A 306 0.69 3.25 7.43
C LEU A 306 1.73 4.14 6.71
N PRO A 307 2.05 3.85 5.44
CA PRO A 307 2.98 4.66 4.66
C PRO A 307 2.28 5.94 4.20
N PHE A 308 2.56 7.05 4.87
CA PHE A 308 2.12 8.37 4.42
C PHE A 308 3.21 9.11 3.63
N ARG A 309 2.80 9.81 2.57
CA ARG A 309 3.63 10.84 1.93
C ARG A 309 3.88 11.96 2.91
N ASN A 310 5.08 12.56 2.83
CA ASN A 310 5.52 13.63 3.73
C ASN A 310 5.34 13.29 5.22
N ASN A 311 5.49 12.01 5.59
CA ASN A 311 5.27 11.51 6.95
C ASN A 311 3.91 11.90 7.55
N GLY A 312 2.87 11.97 6.70
CA GLY A 312 1.51 12.30 7.13
C GLY A 312 1.29 13.78 7.37
N ARG A 313 2.26 14.66 7.09
CA ARG A 313 2.15 16.09 7.34
C ARG A 313 1.41 16.81 6.22
N SER A 314 0.38 17.56 6.59
CA SER A 314 -0.31 18.47 5.68
C SER A 314 0.60 19.60 5.19
N GLN A 315 0.14 20.31 4.18
CA GLN A 315 0.64 21.66 3.92
C GLN A 315 0.49 22.55 5.16
N VAL A 316 1.43 23.48 5.34
CA VAL A 316 1.35 24.51 6.38
C VAL A 316 0.60 25.71 5.83
N TYR A 317 -0.35 26.21 6.61
CA TYR A 317 -1.00 27.49 6.35
C TYR A 317 -0.66 28.49 7.44
N ALA A 318 -0.65 29.76 7.06
CA ALA A 318 -0.58 30.85 8.02
C ALA A 318 -1.86 31.70 7.96
N PHE A 319 -2.27 32.21 9.11
CA PHE A 319 -3.37 33.17 9.22
C PHE A 319 -3.01 34.32 10.16
N THR A 320 -3.48 35.52 9.85
CA THR A 320 -3.40 36.68 10.75
C THR A 320 -4.73 36.82 11.47
N TRP A 321 -4.69 36.89 12.80
CA TRP A 321 -5.89 37.00 13.61
C TRP A 321 -6.31 38.46 13.75
N GLY A 322 -7.49 38.83 13.26
CA GLY A 322 -7.99 40.20 13.33
C GLY A 322 -7.11 41.23 12.63
N THR A 323 -7.39 42.50 12.89
CA THR A 323 -6.56 43.63 12.47
C THR A 323 -5.72 44.10 13.66
N ALA A 324 -4.46 44.48 13.39
CA ALA A 324 -3.62 45.15 14.38
C ALA A 324 -4.22 46.49 14.85
#